data_AF-A0A946BIE5-F1
#
_entry.id   AF-A0A946BIE5-F1
#
_cell.length_a   1.000
_cell.length_b   1.000
_cell.length_c   1.000
_cell.angle_alpha   90.00
_cell.angle_beta   90.00
_cell.angle_gamma   90.00
#
_symmetry.space_group_name_H-M   'P 1'
#
loop_
_entity.id
_entity.type
_entity.pdbx_description
1 polymer ?
#
loop_
_entity_poly.entity_id
_entity_poly.type
_entity_poly.pdbx_seq_one_letter_code
_entity_poly.pdbx_strand_id
1 'polypeptide(L)'
;MKTGKYWRKIIFSLAITTLVVSGFVFQGMDGTARADQKKIDHEQAYKVYTKNCLDCHDSIADPEKPGKTRDEWYIVVNVMHKYGLGLTPEESDQIVDLLYDLRKGIEKEAG
;
A
#
# COMPACT_ATOMS: atom_id res chain seq x y z
N MET A 1 -17.36 -60.17 16.72
CA MET A 1 -16.16 -59.35 16.38
C MET A 1 -16.37 -58.43 15.17
N LYS A 2 -17.54 -57.79 14.99
CA LYS A 2 -17.79 -56.87 13.85
C LYS A 2 -17.63 -55.38 14.21
N THR A 3 -17.71 -55.03 15.48
CA THR A 3 -17.71 -53.64 15.99
C THR A 3 -16.40 -52.88 15.76
N GLY A 4 -15.24 -53.53 15.86
CA GLY A 4 -13.93 -52.86 15.69
C GLY A 4 -13.65 -52.35 14.28
N LYS A 5 -14.18 -53.01 13.22
CA LYS A 5 -13.99 -52.56 11.83
C LYS A 5 -14.85 -51.34 11.50
N TYR A 6 -16.07 -51.26 12.02
CA TYR A 6 -16.95 -50.12 11.79
C TYR A 6 -16.48 -48.88 12.55
N TRP A 7 -16.01 -49.06 13.79
CA TRP A 7 -15.50 -47.95 14.60
C TRP A 7 -14.25 -47.32 13.99
N ARG A 8 -13.35 -48.14 13.43
CA ARG A 8 -12.17 -47.64 12.70
C ARG A 8 -12.57 -46.85 11.45
N LYS A 9 -13.60 -47.28 10.70
CA LYS A 9 -14.10 -46.54 9.53
C LYS A 9 -14.77 -45.20 9.90
N ILE A 10 -15.49 -45.15 11.03
CA ILE A 10 -16.12 -43.93 11.53
C ILE A 10 -15.06 -42.91 11.95
N ILE A 11 -14.01 -43.35 12.66
CA ILE A 11 -12.90 -42.47 13.07
C ILE A 11 -12.15 -41.93 11.84
N PHE A 12 -11.86 -42.77 10.86
CA PHE A 12 -11.22 -42.32 9.61
C PHE A 12 -12.09 -41.31 8.84
N SER A 13 -13.42 -41.51 8.81
CA SER A 13 -14.36 -40.59 8.16
C SER A 13 -14.45 -39.23 8.86
N LEU A 14 -14.40 -39.20 10.20
CA LEU A 14 -14.42 -37.96 11.00
C LEU A 14 -13.08 -37.21 10.90
N ALA A 15 -11.95 -37.92 10.83
CA ALA A 15 -10.64 -37.30 10.64
C ALA A 15 -10.49 -36.62 9.27
N ILE A 16 -11.08 -37.20 8.21
CA ILE A 16 -11.03 -36.62 6.86
C ILE A 16 -11.93 -35.38 6.76
N THR A 17 -13.12 -35.42 7.33
CA THR A 17 -14.03 -34.26 7.31
C THR A 17 -13.50 -33.09 8.13
N THR A 18 -12.87 -33.34 9.27
CA THR A 18 -12.21 -32.29 10.07
C THR A 18 -11.01 -31.67 9.36
N LEU A 19 -10.20 -32.45 8.63
CA LEU A 19 -9.09 -31.93 7.82
C LEU A 19 -9.58 -31.04 6.66
N VAL A 20 -10.65 -31.43 5.97
CA VAL A 20 -11.20 -30.64 4.84
C VAL A 20 -11.82 -29.33 5.33
N VAL A 21 -12.54 -29.34 6.45
CA VAL A 21 -13.09 -28.11 7.06
C VAL A 21 -11.98 -27.19 7.55
N SER A 22 -10.93 -27.74 8.19
CA SER A 22 -9.77 -26.93 8.61
C SER A 22 -9.00 -26.33 7.44
N GLY A 23 -8.88 -27.03 6.31
CA GLY A 23 -8.26 -26.51 5.10
C GLY A 23 -9.06 -25.35 4.48
N PHE A 24 -10.39 -25.42 4.54
CA PHE A 24 -11.28 -24.39 4.00
C PHE A 24 -11.27 -23.08 4.82
N VAL A 25 -11.06 -23.18 6.14
CA VAL A 25 -10.98 -22.00 7.01
C VAL A 25 -9.65 -21.25 6.83
N PHE A 26 -8.56 -21.94 6.45
CA PHE A 26 -7.25 -21.29 6.31
C PHE A 26 -7.11 -20.43 5.04
N GLN A 27 -7.85 -20.73 3.97
CA GLN A 27 -7.87 -19.89 2.74
C GLN A 27 -8.67 -18.59 2.89
N GLY A 28 -9.44 -18.42 3.97
CA GLY A 28 -10.25 -17.21 4.22
C GLY A 28 -9.52 -16.07 4.94
N MET A 29 -8.25 -16.27 5.33
CA MET A 29 -7.48 -15.30 6.13
C MET A 29 -6.48 -14.46 5.31
N ASP A 30 -6.43 -14.60 3.98
CA ASP A 30 -5.68 -13.69 3.09
C ASP A 30 -6.45 -12.36 2.84
N GLY A 31 -7.22 -11.92 3.83
CA GLY A 31 -8.10 -10.74 3.78
C GLY A 31 -7.48 -9.46 4.33
N THR A 32 -6.16 -9.36 4.45
CA THR A 32 -5.49 -8.14 4.91
C THR A 32 -4.37 -7.73 3.95
N ALA A 33 -4.65 -6.65 3.21
CA ALA A 33 -3.68 -5.72 2.64
C ALA A 33 -2.52 -6.35 1.84
N ARG A 34 -2.82 -6.80 0.62
CA ARG A 34 -1.84 -6.56 -0.45
C ARG A 34 -1.83 -5.04 -0.69
N ALA A 35 -0.98 -4.35 0.06
CA ALA A 35 -0.36 -3.14 -0.44
C ALA A 35 0.34 -3.55 -1.74
N ASP A 36 -0.38 -3.42 -2.85
CA ASP A 36 0.17 -3.56 -4.18
C ASP A 36 1.34 -2.58 -4.23
N GLN A 37 2.56 -3.08 -4.13
CA GLN A 37 3.75 -2.25 -4.28
C GLN A 37 3.80 -1.83 -5.75
N LYS A 38 3.03 -0.79 -6.09
CA LYS A 38 3.16 -0.06 -7.33
C LYS A 38 4.63 0.35 -7.43
N LYS A 39 5.35 -0.27 -8.36
CA LYS A 39 6.76 0.04 -8.58
C LYS A 39 6.85 1.46 -9.14
N ILE A 40 7.09 2.43 -8.26
CA ILE A 40 7.23 3.84 -8.65
C ILE A 40 8.54 3.99 -9.42
N ASP A 41 8.45 4.54 -10.63
CA ASP A 41 9.61 5.01 -11.37
C ASP A 41 10.05 6.36 -10.74
N HIS A 42 10.94 6.25 -9.75
CA HIS A 42 11.42 7.40 -9.00
C HIS A 42 12.19 8.39 -9.88
N GLU A 43 12.86 7.92 -10.93
CA GLU A 43 13.60 8.80 -11.83
C GLU A 43 12.63 9.67 -12.62
N GLN A 44 11.58 9.07 -13.19
CA GLN A 44 10.57 9.80 -13.92
C GLN A 44 9.79 10.75 -12.99
N ALA A 45 9.37 10.28 -11.81
CA ALA A 45 8.68 11.12 -10.83
C ALA A 45 9.54 12.33 -10.43
N TYR A 46 10.84 12.15 -10.23
CA TYR A 46 11.75 13.23 -9.87
C TYR A 46 11.91 14.27 -10.98
N LYS A 47 11.89 13.85 -12.26
CA LYS A 47 11.90 14.78 -13.40
C LYS A 47 10.64 15.65 -13.43
N VAL A 48 9.46 15.06 -13.18
CA VAL A 48 8.20 15.81 -13.15
C VAL A 48 8.17 16.73 -11.93
N TYR A 49 8.61 16.25 -10.76
CA TYR A 49 8.71 17.04 -9.53
C TYR A 49 9.64 18.26 -9.70
N THR A 50 10.86 18.08 -10.19
CA THR A 50 11.82 19.19 -10.34
C THR A 50 11.34 20.23 -11.34
N LYS A 51 10.72 19.81 -12.44
CA LYS A 51 10.20 20.70 -13.47
C LYS A 51 9.00 21.53 -12.98
N ASN A 52 8.09 20.91 -12.22
CA ASN A 52 6.80 21.53 -11.91
C ASN A 52 6.73 22.10 -10.48
N CYS A 53 7.31 21.43 -9.49
CA CYS A 53 7.15 21.82 -8.09
C CYS A 53 8.18 22.85 -7.61
N LEU A 54 9.37 22.90 -8.23
CA LEU A 54 10.47 23.78 -7.81
C LEU A 54 10.54 25.12 -8.55
N ASP A 55 9.72 25.30 -9.60
CA ASP A 55 9.78 26.47 -10.48
C ASP A 55 9.22 27.75 -9.83
N CYS A 56 8.21 27.62 -8.96
CA CYS A 56 7.55 28.76 -8.32
C CYS A 56 8.02 29.04 -6.89
N HIS A 57 8.15 28.02 -6.04
CA HIS A 57 8.67 28.12 -4.67
C HIS A 57 9.09 26.75 -4.10
N ASP A 58 10.31 26.65 -3.60
CA ASP A 58 10.88 25.40 -3.06
C ASP A 58 10.38 25.07 -1.63
N SER A 59 10.10 26.09 -0.81
CA SER A 59 9.72 25.94 0.61
C SER A 59 8.45 25.12 0.88
N ILE A 60 7.58 24.97 -0.13
CA ILE A 60 6.38 24.12 -0.05
C ILE A 60 6.67 22.72 -0.59
N ALA A 61 7.61 22.59 -1.53
CA ALA A 61 8.00 21.35 -2.18
C ALA A 61 9.09 20.57 -1.41
N ASP A 62 9.55 21.07 -0.27
CA ASP A 62 10.60 20.45 0.56
C ASP A 62 10.17 19.09 1.15
N PRO A 63 10.74 17.95 0.71
CA PRO A 63 10.38 16.62 1.20
C PRO A 63 10.77 16.38 2.66
N GLU A 64 11.72 17.15 3.22
CA GLU A 64 12.17 17.00 4.61
C GLU A 64 11.26 17.73 5.60
N LYS A 65 10.26 18.47 5.10
CA LYS A 65 9.36 19.26 5.93
C LYS A 65 8.65 18.38 6.97
N PRO A 66 8.74 18.75 8.27
CA PRO A 66 8.12 17.95 9.32
C PRO A 66 6.59 17.94 9.21
N GLY A 67 5.96 16.88 9.71
CA GLY A 67 4.50 16.74 9.74
C GLY A 67 3.84 16.46 8.38
N LYS A 68 4.59 16.00 7.37
CA LYS A 68 4.04 15.64 6.06
C LYS A 68 3.87 14.13 5.88
N THR A 69 2.67 13.64 6.17
CA THR A 69 2.24 12.29 5.80
C THR A 69 2.01 12.20 4.28
N ARG A 70 1.76 10.99 3.77
CA ARG A 70 1.40 10.81 2.35
C ARG A 70 0.13 11.60 1.99
N ASP A 71 -0.88 11.59 2.86
CA ASP A 71 -2.13 12.32 2.66
C ASP A 71 -1.93 13.84 2.69
N GLU A 72 -1.05 14.32 3.55
CA GLU A 72 -0.65 15.73 3.56
C GLU A 72 0.03 16.15 2.25
N TRP A 73 0.89 15.29 1.70
CA TRP A 73 1.49 15.53 0.39
C TRP A 73 0.44 15.51 -0.72
N TYR A 74 -0.54 14.60 -0.65
CA TYR A 74 -1.66 14.56 -1.58
C TYR A 74 -2.43 15.89 -1.61
N ILE A 75 -2.73 16.46 -0.45
CA ILE A 75 -3.41 17.77 -0.36
C ILE A 75 -2.54 18.85 -1.00
N VAL A 76 -1.26 18.93 -0.62
CA VAL A 76 -0.34 19.95 -1.14
C VAL A 76 -0.23 19.89 -2.66
N VAL A 77 0.05 18.71 -3.22
CA VAL A 77 0.22 18.52 -4.67
C VAL A 77 -1.06 18.87 -5.41
N ASN A 78 -2.24 18.45 -4.92
CA ASN A 78 -3.50 18.76 -5.59
C ASN A 78 -3.90 20.23 -5.49
N VAL A 79 -3.57 20.91 -4.38
CA VAL A 79 -3.75 22.36 -4.27
C VAL A 79 -2.86 23.06 -5.29
N MET A 80 -1.58 22.70 -5.38
CA MET A 80 -0.65 23.30 -6.35
C MET A 80 -1.05 22.98 -7.80
N HIS A 81 -1.55 21.78 -8.07
CA HIS A 81 -2.06 21.40 -9.38
C HIS A 81 -3.14 22.38 -9.87
N LYS A 82 -4.08 22.77 -8.99
CA LYS A 82 -5.12 23.77 -9.28
C LYS A 82 -4.58 25.17 -9.59
N TYR A 83 -3.37 25.50 -9.14
CA TYR A 83 -2.71 26.77 -9.44
C TYR A 83 -2.00 26.80 -10.80
N GLY A 84 -2.18 25.77 -11.63
CA GLY A 84 -1.75 25.80 -13.03
C GLY A 84 -0.49 25.00 -13.34
N LEU A 85 -0.11 24.04 -12.49
CA LEU A 85 1.03 23.14 -12.76
C LEU A 85 0.82 22.25 -14.01
N GLY A 86 -0.43 22.05 -14.45
CA GLY A 86 -0.73 21.26 -15.65
C GLY A 86 -0.46 19.76 -15.52
N LEU A 87 -0.28 19.25 -14.30
CA LEU A 87 -0.08 17.82 -14.01
C LEU A 87 -1.31 16.98 -14.39
N THR A 88 -1.12 15.73 -14.80
CA THR A 88 -2.23 14.76 -14.81
C THR A 88 -2.51 14.24 -13.39
N PRO A 89 -3.66 13.59 -13.14
CA PRO A 89 -3.92 12.91 -11.88
C PRO A 89 -2.83 11.87 -11.54
N GLU A 90 -2.38 11.11 -12.55
CA GLU A 90 -1.34 10.10 -12.39
C GLU A 90 0.02 10.70 -12.02
N GLU A 91 0.40 11.81 -12.66
CA GLU A 91 1.63 12.54 -12.31
C GLU A 91 1.56 13.10 -10.90
N SER A 92 0.38 13.61 -10.50
CA SER A 92 0.15 14.10 -9.14
C SER A 92 0.35 12.98 -8.12
N ASP A 93 -0.22 11.81 -8.36
CA ASP A 93 -0.04 10.64 -7.49
C ASP A 93 1.42 10.16 -7.45
N GLN A 94 2.13 10.18 -8.58
CA GLN A 94 3.55 9.83 -8.63
C GLN A 94 4.43 10.79 -7.82
N ILE A 95 4.13 12.10 -7.85
CA ILE A 95 4.85 13.09 -7.06
C ILE A 95 4.56 12.90 -5.57
N VAL A 96 3.31 12.63 -5.18
CA VAL A 96 2.93 12.36 -3.79
C VAL A 96 3.69 11.15 -3.26
N ASP A 97 3.71 10.07 -4.04
CA ASP A 97 4.42 8.85 -3.70
C ASP A 97 5.93 9.10 -3.57
N LEU A 98 6.53 9.86 -4.50
CA LEU A 98 7.95 10.25 -4.45
C LEU A 98 8.27 11.06 -3.18
N LEU A 99 7.48 12.09 -2.88
CA LEU A 99 7.71 12.98 -1.73
C LEU A 99 7.60 12.24 -0.40
N TYR A 100 6.67 11.29 -0.33
CA TYR A 100 6.58 10.37 0.80
C TYR A 100 7.78 9.42 0.87
N ASP A 101 8.16 8.78 -0.25
CA ASP A 101 9.25 7.82 -0.28
C ASP A 101 10.62 8.46 0.03
N LEU A 102 10.85 9.71 -0.36
CA LEU A 102 12.04 10.47 0.02
C LEU A 102 12.14 10.73 1.54
N ARG A 103 11.00 10.71 2.23
CA ARG A 103 10.92 10.96 3.68
C ARG A 103 10.92 9.68 4.51
N LYS A 104 10.77 8.50 3.89
CA LYS A 104 10.77 7.20 4.57
C LYS A 104 12.02 7.06 5.44
N GLY A 105 11.80 6.92 6.74
CA GLY A 105 12.88 6.78 7.74
C GLY A 105 13.26 8.06 8.47
N ILE A 106 12.72 9.22 8.07
CA ILE A 106 12.83 10.51 8.77
C ILE A 106 11.50 10.87 9.48
N GLU A 107 10.41 10.19 9.14
CA GLU A 107 9.09 10.46 9.71
C GLU A 107 9.03 10.17 11.22
N LYS A 108 8.51 11.13 12.00
CA LYS A 108 8.23 10.97 13.43
C LYS A 108 6.78 10.56 13.72
N GLU A 109 5.92 10.55 12.70
CA GLU A 109 4.49 10.32 12.80
C GLU A 109 4.11 9.20 11.82
N ALA A 110 3.22 8.29 12.24
CA ALA A 110 2.71 7.26 11.35
C ALA A 110 1.87 7.92 10.25
N GLY A 111 2.28 7.73 9.01
CA GLY A 111 1.58 8.20 7.82
C GLY A 111 0.28 7.48 7.57
#